data_AF-L1K2G5-F1
#
_entry.id   AF-L1K2G5-F1
#
_cell.length_a   1.000
_cell.length_b   1.000
_cell.length_c   1.000
_cell.angle_alpha   90.00
_cell.angle_beta   90.00
_cell.angle_gamma   90.00
#
_symmetry.space_group_name_H-M   'P 1'
#
loop_
_entity.id
_entity.type
_entity.pdbx_description
1 polymer ?
#
loop_
_entity_poly.entity_id
_entity_poly.type
_entity_poly.pdbx_seq_one_letter_code
_entity_poly.pdbx_strand_id
1 'polypeptide(L)'
;MQGAQGEEQFGVGIYFAEDVDGGQVFVQSLVPEGSAAMARTIQESDILVKINHQPTLHIGLARLREGTSGKLFYEVDLVRGSAGYVKLLMRCHSLATENDRMRKIVSMQEIKIEGLVAEKEELMKGNRGLNQDERQKMEKENLQSRAEVEKLAGLLENWKEKASKLEKMLAISQDNMKSREEHVNRIEELDRDRLAYVSELERRFQEDKQLQRTIQAKLQEDLRKEALARSTAEKNLMRVLAQLQETKQELTILKMREDNVRSRLETGHQELKRALKFNEEVGLELATLMGKMEDSHDYVIHELLRKTVPVHPFQSSSTSEDVARNPTPLQGL
;
A
#
# COMPACT_ATOMS: atom_id res chain seq x y z
N MET A 1 13.18 -34.86 -28.35
CA MET A 1 13.53 -33.96 -29.47
C MET A 1 12.33 -33.90 -30.41
N GLN A 2 11.43 -32.93 -30.19
CA GLN A 2 10.34 -32.61 -31.09
C GLN A 2 10.78 -31.41 -31.92
N GLY A 3 10.71 -31.53 -33.25
CA GLY A 3 11.18 -30.53 -34.19
C GLY A 3 10.32 -29.28 -34.13
N ALA A 4 10.98 -28.12 -34.00
CA ALA A 4 10.38 -26.82 -34.20
C ALA A 4 9.95 -26.70 -35.68
N GLN A 5 8.66 -26.89 -35.95
CA GLN A 5 8.06 -26.43 -37.19
C GLN A 5 8.08 -24.90 -37.16
N GLY A 6 8.59 -24.29 -38.22
CA GLY A 6 8.90 -22.86 -38.28
C GLY A 6 7.72 -21.96 -37.91
N GLU A 7 7.82 -21.30 -36.76
CA GLU A 7 6.96 -20.20 -36.35
C GLU A 7 7.34 -18.96 -37.17
N GLU A 8 6.76 -18.85 -38.36
CA GLU A 8 6.98 -17.72 -39.25
C GLU A 8 6.15 -16.51 -38.80
N GLN A 9 6.84 -15.40 -38.54
CA GLN A 9 6.28 -14.13 -38.07
C GLN A 9 5.64 -13.37 -39.24
N PHE A 10 4.32 -13.20 -39.24
CA PHE A 10 3.67 -12.21 -40.11
C PHE A 10 3.93 -10.81 -39.53
N GLY A 11 4.32 -9.85 -40.37
CA GLY A 11 4.84 -8.52 -39.97
C GLY A 11 3.92 -7.63 -39.11
N VAL A 12 2.72 -8.09 -38.76
CA VAL A 12 1.78 -7.43 -37.83
C VAL A 12 1.95 -7.96 -36.38
N GLY A 13 2.81 -8.96 -36.18
CA GLY A 13 3.07 -9.57 -34.87
C GLY A 13 1.99 -10.55 -34.43
N ILE A 14 1.48 -11.37 -35.36
CA ILE A 14 0.45 -12.38 -35.11
C ILE A 14 0.99 -13.75 -35.51
N TYR A 15 0.83 -14.73 -34.64
CA TYR A 15 1.05 -16.14 -34.95
C TYR A 15 -0.29 -16.85 -35.11
N PHE A 16 -0.44 -17.58 -36.21
CA PHE A 16 -1.63 -18.38 -36.49
C PHE A 16 -1.32 -19.86 -36.30
N ALA A 17 -2.26 -20.59 -35.69
CA ALA A 17 -2.27 -22.03 -35.65
C ALA A 17 -3.49 -22.57 -36.42
N GLU A 18 -3.37 -23.79 -36.92
CA GLU A 18 -4.45 -24.51 -37.59
C GLU A 18 -4.90 -25.67 -36.71
N ASP A 19 -6.21 -25.78 -36.50
CA ASP A 19 -6.81 -26.93 -35.83
C ASP A 19 -6.77 -28.16 -36.73
N VAL A 20 -6.19 -29.24 -36.24
CA VAL A 20 -5.92 -30.49 -36.97
C VAL A 20 -7.22 -31.16 -37.41
N ASP A 21 -8.29 -31.04 -36.62
CA ASP A 21 -9.56 -31.72 -36.86
C ASP A 21 -10.51 -30.89 -37.75
N GLY A 22 -10.39 -29.55 -37.67
CA GLY A 22 -11.36 -28.62 -38.25
C GLY A 22 -10.88 -27.85 -39.47
N GLY A 23 -9.56 -27.81 -39.73
CA GLY A 23 -8.95 -26.90 -40.72
C GLY A 23 -9.26 -25.43 -40.41
N GLN A 24 -9.53 -25.11 -39.14
CA GLN A 24 -9.83 -23.76 -38.68
C GLN A 24 -8.53 -23.07 -38.28
N VAL A 25 -8.32 -21.86 -38.78
CA VAL A 25 -7.15 -21.06 -38.45
C VAL A 25 -7.52 -20.08 -37.34
N PHE A 26 -6.76 -20.08 -36.25
CA PHE A 26 -6.96 -19.21 -35.10
C PHE A 26 -5.68 -18.50 -34.70
N VAL A 27 -5.82 -17.41 -33.97
CA VAL A 27 -4.69 -16.65 -33.41
C VAL A 27 -4.09 -17.45 -32.26
N GLN A 28 -2.90 -17.98 -32.44
CA GLN A 28 -2.20 -18.76 -31.43
C GLN A 28 -1.58 -17.86 -30.36
N SER A 29 -0.86 -16.83 -30.79
CA SER A 29 -0.21 -15.88 -29.91
C SER A 29 -0.01 -14.54 -30.60
N LEU A 30 0.09 -13.48 -29.80
CA LEU A 30 0.42 -12.14 -30.27
C LEU A 30 1.83 -11.78 -29.80
N VAL A 31 2.60 -11.12 -30.66
CA VAL A 31 3.92 -10.59 -30.28
C VAL A 31 3.70 -9.48 -29.23
N PRO A 32 4.32 -9.57 -28.05
CA PRO A 32 4.27 -8.50 -27.07
C PRO A 32 4.72 -7.18 -27.69
N GLU A 33 3.95 -6.11 -27.50
CA GLU A 33 4.20 -4.78 -28.10
C GLU A 33 4.10 -4.74 -29.64
N GLY A 34 3.70 -5.83 -30.31
CA GLY A 34 3.43 -5.86 -31.74
C GLY A 34 2.17 -5.05 -32.10
N SER A 35 2.07 -4.62 -33.36
CA SER A 35 0.95 -3.80 -33.86
C SER A 35 -0.42 -4.38 -33.53
N ALA A 36 -0.60 -5.71 -33.67
CA ALA A 36 -1.85 -6.39 -33.33
C ALA A 36 -2.15 -6.38 -31.82
N ALA A 37 -1.15 -6.63 -30.97
CA ALA A 37 -1.28 -6.59 -29.52
C ALA A 37 -1.60 -5.17 -29.02
N MET A 38 -0.99 -4.15 -29.63
CA MET A 38 -1.24 -2.75 -29.31
C MET A 38 -2.63 -2.28 -29.74
N ALA A 39 -3.12 -2.74 -30.89
CA ALA A 39 -4.47 -2.43 -31.37
C ALA A 39 -5.57 -2.99 -30.47
N ARG A 40 -5.30 -4.09 -29.74
CA ARG A 40 -6.23 -4.79 -28.82
C ARG A 40 -7.55 -5.24 -29.46
N THR A 41 -7.64 -5.16 -30.79
CA THR A 41 -8.83 -5.57 -31.55
C THR A 41 -8.87 -7.09 -31.72
N ILE A 42 -7.69 -7.69 -31.89
CA ILE A 42 -7.46 -9.13 -32.04
C ILE A 42 -6.96 -9.69 -30.71
N GLN A 43 -7.45 -10.86 -30.32
CA GLN A 43 -7.06 -11.59 -29.11
C GLN A 43 -6.57 -13.00 -29.47
N GLU A 44 -5.79 -13.59 -28.56
CA GLU A 44 -5.44 -15.00 -28.66
C GLU A 44 -6.71 -15.86 -28.62
N SER A 45 -6.71 -16.95 -29.38
CA SER A 45 -7.87 -17.83 -29.63
C SER A 45 -8.97 -17.26 -30.54
N ASP A 46 -8.83 -16.05 -31.09
CA ASP A 46 -9.76 -15.56 -32.11
C ASP A 46 -9.67 -16.41 -33.38
N ILE A 47 -10.83 -16.75 -33.95
CA ILE A 47 -10.92 -17.57 -35.17
C ILE A 47 -10.98 -16.66 -36.39
N LEU A 48 -10.16 -16.99 -37.39
CA LEU A 48 -10.06 -16.26 -38.64
C LEU A 48 -11.20 -16.69 -39.59
N VAL A 49 -12.16 -15.80 -39.84
CA VAL A 49 -13.35 -16.11 -40.64
C VAL A 49 -13.24 -15.58 -42.07
N LYS A 50 -12.69 -14.38 -42.26
CA LYS A 50 -12.43 -13.80 -43.58
C LYS A 50 -11.16 -12.96 -43.62
N ILE A 51 -10.56 -12.87 -44.80
CA ILE A 51 -9.48 -11.95 -45.15
C ILE A 51 -9.84 -11.26 -46.48
N ASN A 52 -9.89 -9.92 -46.51
CA ASN A 52 -10.25 -9.14 -47.70
C ASN A 52 -11.56 -9.62 -48.38
N HIS A 53 -12.59 -9.83 -47.55
CA HIS A 53 -13.90 -10.38 -47.94
C HIS A 53 -13.89 -11.82 -48.46
N GLN A 54 -12.75 -12.49 -48.54
CA GLN A 54 -12.69 -13.91 -48.88
C GLN A 54 -12.83 -14.78 -47.63
N PRO A 55 -13.75 -15.75 -47.62
CA PRO A 55 -13.91 -16.67 -46.50
C PRO A 55 -12.66 -17.52 -46.35
N THR A 56 -12.14 -17.61 -45.12
CA THR A 56 -10.95 -18.42 -44.78
C THR A 56 -11.32 -19.75 -44.14
N LEU A 57 -12.61 -19.98 -43.86
CA LEU A 57 -13.11 -21.26 -43.38
C LEU A 57 -12.81 -22.37 -44.40
N HIS A 58 -12.16 -23.45 -43.96
CA HIS A 58 -11.69 -24.58 -44.77
C HIS A 58 -10.52 -24.28 -45.71
N ILE A 59 -9.89 -23.10 -45.59
CA ILE A 59 -8.63 -22.79 -46.25
C ILE A 59 -7.51 -23.03 -45.24
N GLY A 60 -6.76 -24.11 -45.43
CA GLY A 60 -5.62 -24.43 -44.56
C GLY A 60 -4.56 -23.32 -44.57
N LEU A 61 -3.78 -23.25 -43.48
CA LEU A 61 -2.82 -22.18 -43.23
C LEU A 61 -1.78 -22.06 -44.36
N ALA A 62 -1.40 -23.19 -44.97
CA ALA A 62 -0.50 -23.21 -46.12
C ALA A 62 -1.04 -22.43 -47.33
N ARG A 63 -2.33 -22.54 -47.64
CA ARG A 63 -2.96 -21.79 -48.74
C ARG A 63 -3.15 -20.32 -48.41
N LEU A 64 -3.42 -20.00 -47.15
CA LEU A 64 -3.46 -18.61 -46.70
C LEU A 64 -2.10 -17.92 -46.88
N ARG A 65 -0.98 -18.64 -46.66
CA ARG A 65 0.37 -18.14 -46.92
C ARG A 65 0.60 -17.81 -48.39
N GLU A 66 0.21 -18.71 -49.29
CA GLU A 66 0.36 -18.49 -50.73
C GLU A 66 -0.43 -17.26 -51.20
N GLY A 67 -1.67 -17.09 -50.70
CA GLY A 67 -2.54 -15.97 -51.07
C GLY A 67 -2.16 -14.60 -50.48
N THR A 68 -1.37 -14.57 -49.39
CA THR A 68 -1.03 -13.33 -48.66
C THR A 68 0.35 -12.75 -48.99
N SER A 69 1.09 -13.39 -49.90
CA SER A 69 2.49 -13.08 -50.25
C SER A 69 2.71 -11.75 -51.00
N GLY A 70 1.72 -10.87 -51.15
CA GLY A 70 1.87 -9.65 -51.98
C GLY A 70 1.04 -8.41 -51.64
N LYS A 71 0.24 -8.38 -50.56
CA LYS A 71 -0.56 -7.20 -50.18
C LYS A 71 -0.38 -6.86 -48.70
N LEU A 72 -0.18 -5.57 -48.40
CA LEU A 72 0.16 -5.07 -47.05
C LEU A 72 -1.07 -4.68 -46.20
N PHE A 73 -2.28 -4.77 -46.75
CA PHE A 73 -3.51 -4.40 -46.06
C PHE A 73 -4.53 -5.53 -46.16
N TYR A 74 -5.00 -5.98 -45.00
CA TYR A 74 -6.00 -7.02 -44.85
C TYR A 74 -7.14 -6.52 -43.98
N GLU A 75 -8.36 -6.54 -44.51
CA GLU A 75 -9.56 -6.45 -43.68
C GLU A 75 -9.86 -7.86 -43.16
N VAL A 76 -9.88 -8.02 -41.84
CA VAL A 76 -10.02 -9.31 -41.18
C VAL A 76 -11.30 -9.31 -40.35
N ASP A 77 -12.26 -10.16 -40.74
CA ASP A 77 -13.46 -10.40 -39.92
C ASP A 77 -13.14 -11.52 -38.92
N LEU A 78 -13.18 -11.17 -37.64
CA LEU A 78 -13.03 -12.11 -36.52
C LEU A 78 -14.38 -12.29 -35.82
N VAL A 79 -14.72 -13.52 -35.49
CA VAL A 79 -15.89 -13.82 -34.65
C VAL A 79 -15.39 -14.19 -33.27
N ARG A 80 -15.65 -13.31 -32.29
CA ARG A 80 -15.40 -13.62 -30.89
C ARG A 80 -16.44 -14.62 -30.40
N GLY A 81 -15.98 -15.80 -29.98
CA GLY A 81 -16.84 -16.81 -29.40
C GLY A 81 -16.07 -18.08 -29.10
N SER A 82 -16.51 -18.83 -28.09
CA SER A 82 -15.96 -20.17 -27.85
C SER A 82 -16.21 -21.07 -29.07
N ALA A 83 -15.37 -22.09 -29.27
CA ALA A 83 -15.56 -23.06 -30.35
C ALA A 83 -16.99 -23.67 -30.38
N GLY A 84 -17.64 -23.76 -29.21
CA GLY A 84 -19.04 -24.17 -29.09
C GLY A 84 -20.05 -23.17 -29.68
N TYR A 85 -19.81 -21.87 -29.53
CA TYR A 85 -20.65 -20.81 -30.12
C TYR A 85 -20.56 -20.81 -31.64
N VAL A 86 -19.36 -20.96 -32.20
CA VAL A 86 -19.16 -21.06 -33.65
C VAL A 86 -19.85 -22.31 -34.22
N LYS A 87 -19.71 -23.47 -33.56
CA LYS A 87 -20.45 -24.69 -33.94
C LYS A 87 -21.96 -24.48 -33.91
N LEU A 88 -22.48 -23.74 -32.92
CA LEU A 88 -23.90 -23.41 -32.83
C LEU A 88 -24.34 -22.50 -33.99
N LEU A 89 -23.59 -21.44 -34.27
CA LEU A 89 -23.85 -20.53 -35.41
C LEU A 89 -23.86 -21.28 -36.74
N MET A 90 -22.86 -22.15 -36.98
CA MET A 90 -22.81 -22.99 -38.17
C MET A 90 -24.04 -23.91 -38.26
N ARG A 91 -24.47 -24.49 -37.13
CA ARG A 91 -25.68 -25.33 -37.08
C ARG A 91 -26.94 -24.53 -37.37
N CYS A 92 -27.08 -23.32 -36.82
CA CYS A 92 -28.20 -22.42 -37.11
C CYS A 92 -28.24 -22.02 -38.59
N HIS A 93 -27.09 -21.70 -39.18
CA HIS A 93 -27.00 -21.36 -40.60
C HIS A 93 -27.35 -22.55 -41.52
N SER A 94 -26.84 -23.74 -41.19
CA SER A 94 -27.18 -24.98 -41.90
C SER A 94 -28.68 -25.28 -41.84
N LEU A 95 -29.30 -25.13 -40.65
CA LEU A 95 -30.73 -25.32 -40.46
C LEU A 95 -31.57 -24.28 -41.21
N ALA A 96 -31.14 -23.00 -41.23
CA ALA A 96 -31.82 -21.95 -41.98
C ALA A 96 -31.80 -22.25 -43.50
N THR A 97 -30.62 -22.63 -44.02
CA THR A 97 -30.45 -22.99 -45.43
C THR A 97 -31.31 -24.19 -45.82
N GLU A 98 -31.38 -25.21 -44.96
CA GLU A 98 -32.22 -26.39 -45.20
C GLU A 98 -33.72 -26.05 -45.12
N ASN A 99 -34.12 -25.14 -44.21
CA ASN A 99 -35.51 -24.65 -44.14
C ASN A 99 -35.91 -23.92 -45.43
N ASP A 100 -35.06 -23.03 -45.94
CA ASP A 100 -35.29 -22.34 -47.22
C ASP A 100 -35.40 -23.33 -48.38
N ARG A 101 -34.58 -24.38 -48.39
CA ARG A 101 -34.65 -25.47 -49.36
C ARG A 101 -35.98 -26.21 -49.28
N MET A 102 -36.42 -26.58 -48.07
CA MET A 102 -37.71 -27.25 -47.87
C MET A 102 -38.88 -26.38 -48.31
N ARG A 103 -38.86 -25.07 -48.00
CA ARG A 103 -39.89 -24.11 -48.45
C ARG A 103 -40.01 -24.06 -49.98
N LYS A 104 -38.87 -24.06 -50.69
CA LYS A 104 -38.85 -24.11 -52.16
C LYS A 104 -39.44 -25.41 -52.70
N ILE A 105 -39.08 -26.55 -52.11
CA ILE A 105 -39.63 -27.86 -52.52
C ILE A 105 -41.14 -27.91 -52.32
N VAL A 106 -41.63 -27.42 -51.17
CA VAL A 106 -43.07 -27.35 -50.88
C VAL A 106 -43.79 -26.47 -51.92
N SER A 107 -43.29 -25.26 -52.17
CA SER A 107 -43.85 -24.36 -53.17
C SER A 107 -43.89 -24.99 -54.59
N MET A 108 -42.84 -25.71 -54.99
CA MET A 108 -42.83 -26.41 -56.27
C MET A 108 -43.88 -27.54 -56.34
N GLN A 109 -44.08 -28.29 -55.25
CA GLN A 109 -45.07 -29.36 -55.20
C GLN A 109 -46.50 -28.81 -55.19
N GLU A 110 -46.74 -27.68 -54.50
CA GLU A 110 -48.04 -27.00 -54.51
C GLU A 110 -48.44 -26.59 -55.93
N ILE A 111 -47.54 -25.94 -56.67
CA ILE A 111 -47.75 -25.57 -58.09
C ILE A 111 -48.04 -26.80 -58.95
N LYS A 112 -47.33 -27.92 -58.72
CA LYS A 112 -47.55 -29.16 -59.46
C LYS A 112 -48.93 -29.77 -59.18
N ILE A 113 -49.37 -29.76 -57.92
CA ILE A 113 -50.69 -30.24 -57.53
C ILE A 113 -51.78 -29.38 -58.16
N GLU A 114 -51.64 -28.05 -58.12
CA GLU A 114 -52.57 -27.12 -58.78
C GLU A 114 -52.69 -27.38 -60.28
N GLY A 115 -51.56 -27.61 -60.97
CA GLY A 115 -51.53 -27.97 -62.39
C GLY A 115 -52.26 -29.28 -62.70
N LEU A 116 -52.03 -30.33 -61.92
CA LEU A 116 -52.70 -31.63 -62.10
C LEU A 116 -54.22 -31.55 -61.82
N VAL A 117 -54.63 -30.72 -60.86
CA VAL A 117 -56.05 -30.48 -60.57
C VAL A 117 -56.72 -29.75 -61.75
N ALA A 118 -56.07 -28.73 -62.31
CA ALA A 118 -56.57 -28.01 -63.49
C ALA A 118 -56.67 -28.91 -64.73
N GLU A 119 -55.64 -29.71 -65.01
CA GLU A 119 -55.62 -30.67 -66.13
C GLU A 119 -56.76 -31.70 -66.00
N LYS A 120 -56.97 -32.22 -64.78
CA LYS A 120 -58.10 -33.12 -64.49
C LYS A 120 -59.45 -32.45 -64.72
N GLU A 121 -59.62 -31.18 -64.35
CA GLU A 121 -60.86 -30.44 -64.62
C GLU A 121 -61.11 -30.24 -66.13
N GLU A 122 -60.06 -29.99 -66.92
CA GLU A 122 -60.18 -29.88 -68.38
C GLU A 122 -60.54 -31.22 -69.03
N LEU A 123 -59.89 -32.31 -68.62
CA LEU A 123 -60.23 -33.67 -69.09
C LEU A 123 -61.67 -34.05 -68.74
N MET A 124 -62.17 -33.64 -67.57
CA MET A 124 -63.56 -33.87 -67.17
C MET A 124 -64.56 -33.04 -68.00
N LYS A 125 -64.17 -31.85 -68.49
CA LYS A 125 -65.01 -30.99 -69.34
C LYS A 125 -65.09 -31.48 -70.80
N GLY A 126 -64.03 -32.12 -71.31
CA GLY A 126 -63.97 -32.62 -72.70
C GLY A 126 -64.71 -33.95 -72.97
N ASN A 127 -65.23 -34.62 -71.95
CA ASN A 127 -65.62 -36.03 -72.01
C ASN A 127 -67.06 -36.32 -72.51
N ARG A 128 -67.51 -35.69 -73.61
CA ARG A 128 -68.88 -35.88 -74.17
C ARG A 128 -68.97 -36.79 -75.41
N GLY A 129 -67.89 -37.46 -75.85
CA GLY A 129 -67.91 -38.25 -77.10
C GLY A 129 -66.98 -39.45 -77.22
N LEU A 130 -66.40 -39.96 -76.14
CA LEU A 130 -65.40 -41.06 -76.20
C LEU A 130 -66.02 -42.46 -76.19
N ASN A 131 -65.42 -43.37 -76.98
CA ASN A 131 -65.78 -44.78 -77.07
C ASN A 131 -65.48 -45.53 -75.76
N GLN A 132 -66.16 -46.66 -75.53
CA GLN A 132 -66.13 -47.39 -74.25
C GLN A 132 -64.72 -47.81 -73.81
N ASP A 133 -63.83 -48.16 -74.74
CA ASP A 133 -62.44 -48.53 -74.45
C ASP A 133 -61.57 -47.33 -74.04
N GLU A 134 -61.80 -46.16 -74.65
CA GLU A 134 -61.11 -44.91 -74.29
C GLU A 134 -61.54 -44.43 -72.91
N ARG A 135 -62.81 -44.65 -72.55
CA ARG A 135 -63.31 -44.39 -71.19
C ARG A 135 -62.63 -45.27 -70.15
N GLN A 136 -62.43 -46.56 -70.42
CA GLN A 136 -61.73 -47.47 -69.49
C GLN A 136 -60.25 -47.11 -69.32
N LYS A 137 -59.56 -46.71 -70.40
CA LYS A 137 -58.17 -46.24 -70.33
C LYS A 137 -58.04 -44.96 -69.50
N MET A 138 -58.90 -43.97 -69.75
CA MET A 138 -58.94 -42.73 -68.96
C MET A 138 -59.34 -42.97 -67.51
N GLU A 139 -60.17 -43.96 -67.21
CA GLU A 139 -60.55 -44.30 -65.85
C GLU A 139 -59.36 -44.89 -65.07
N LYS A 140 -58.55 -45.74 -65.73
CA LYS A 140 -57.31 -46.27 -65.16
C LYS A 140 -56.25 -45.18 -64.93
N GLU A 141 -56.06 -44.28 -65.89
CA GLU A 141 -55.16 -43.13 -65.75
C GLU A 141 -55.64 -42.14 -64.66
N ASN A 142 -56.96 -41.94 -64.53
CA ASN A 142 -57.54 -41.17 -63.43
C ASN A 142 -57.32 -41.84 -62.07
N LEU A 143 -57.43 -43.18 -61.98
CA LEU A 143 -57.16 -43.91 -60.74
C LEU A 143 -55.69 -43.79 -60.34
N GLN A 144 -54.76 -43.91 -61.29
CA GLN A 144 -53.33 -43.70 -61.05
C GLN A 144 -53.03 -42.27 -60.61
N SER A 145 -53.61 -41.28 -61.29
CA SER A 145 -53.44 -39.86 -60.93
C SER A 145 -53.99 -39.56 -59.53
N ARG A 146 -55.14 -40.16 -59.15
CA ARG A 146 -55.68 -40.04 -57.78
C ARG A 146 -54.74 -40.64 -56.74
N ALA A 147 -54.18 -41.83 -57.00
CA ALA A 147 -53.22 -42.46 -56.10
C ALA A 147 -51.92 -41.64 -55.95
N GLU A 148 -51.45 -41.03 -57.04
CA GLU A 148 -50.30 -40.12 -57.00
C GLU A 148 -50.59 -38.84 -56.21
N VAL A 149 -51.76 -38.22 -56.41
CA VAL A 149 -52.19 -37.05 -55.64
C VAL A 149 -52.31 -37.38 -54.15
N GLU A 150 -52.86 -38.53 -53.80
CA GLU A 150 -52.97 -38.98 -52.40
C GLU A 150 -51.59 -39.21 -51.77
N LYS A 151 -50.65 -39.82 -52.50
CA LYS A 151 -49.27 -39.99 -52.06
C LYS A 151 -48.56 -38.64 -51.86
N LEU A 152 -48.74 -37.68 -52.78
CA LEU A 152 -48.17 -36.35 -52.67
C LEU A 152 -48.78 -35.55 -51.51
N ALA A 153 -50.09 -35.68 -51.27
CA ALA A 153 -50.76 -35.07 -50.13
C ALA A 153 -50.21 -35.60 -48.80
N GLY A 154 -49.99 -36.91 -48.68
CA GLY A 154 -49.36 -37.50 -47.50
C GLY A 154 -47.91 -37.02 -47.28
N LEU A 155 -47.14 -36.83 -48.35
CA LEU A 155 -45.81 -36.23 -48.24
C LEU A 155 -45.88 -34.77 -47.80
N LEU A 156 -46.78 -33.96 -48.37
CA LEU A 156 -46.97 -32.56 -48.01
C LEU A 156 -47.30 -32.41 -46.51
N GLU A 157 -48.18 -33.25 -45.99
CA GLU A 157 -48.55 -33.22 -44.56
C GLU A 157 -47.36 -33.56 -43.66
N ASN A 158 -46.58 -34.59 -44.02
CA ASN A 158 -45.34 -34.92 -43.32
C ASN A 158 -44.32 -33.75 -43.35
N TRP A 159 -44.22 -33.02 -44.46
CA TRP A 159 -43.35 -31.84 -44.56
C TRP A 159 -43.87 -30.67 -43.72
N LYS A 160 -45.19 -30.44 -43.67
CA LYS A 160 -45.81 -29.44 -42.78
C LYS A 160 -45.54 -29.74 -41.31
N GLU A 161 -45.65 -31.01 -40.90
CA GLU A 161 -45.35 -31.41 -39.53
C GLU A 161 -43.86 -31.17 -39.19
N LYS A 162 -42.94 -31.51 -40.11
CA LYS A 162 -41.50 -31.24 -39.96
C LYS A 162 -41.20 -29.74 -39.88
N ALA A 163 -41.83 -28.93 -40.73
CA ALA A 163 -41.69 -27.47 -40.71
C ALA A 163 -42.15 -26.89 -39.36
N SER A 164 -43.31 -27.32 -38.86
CA SER A 164 -43.83 -26.90 -37.55
C SER A 164 -42.89 -27.28 -36.40
N LYS A 165 -42.29 -28.49 -36.44
CA LYS A 165 -41.29 -28.91 -35.44
C LYS A 165 -40.04 -28.03 -35.50
N LEU A 166 -39.55 -27.69 -36.68
CA LEU A 166 -38.39 -26.80 -36.86
C LEU A 166 -38.67 -25.38 -36.38
N GLU A 167 -39.86 -24.84 -36.62
CA GLU A 167 -40.28 -23.53 -36.12
C GLU A 167 -40.33 -23.50 -34.59
N LYS A 168 -40.86 -24.55 -33.95
CA LYS A 168 -40.83 -24.67 -32.48
C LYS A 168 -39.41 -24.75 -31.93
N MET A 169 -38.52 -25.51 -32.59
CA MET A 169 -37.11 -25.58 -32.18
C MET A 169 -36.40 -24.24 -32.38
N LEU A 170 -36.72 -23.50 -33.43
CA LEU A 170 -36.17 -22.16 -33.67
C LEU A 170 -36.61 -21.18 -32.58
N ALA A 171 -37.90 -21.18 -32.21
CA ALA A 171 -38.42 -20.35 -31.13
C ALA A 171 -37.71 -20.64 -29.79
N ILE A 172 -37.58 -21.92 -29.41
CA ILE A 172 -36.86 -22.33 -28.20
C ILE A 172 -35.39 -21.88 -28.27
N SER A 173 -34.75 -22.00 -29.44
CA SER A 173 -33.37 -21.56 -29.62
C SER A 173 -33.23 -20.03 -29.46
N GLN A 174 -34.19 -19.25 -29.95
CA GLN A 174 -34.19 -17.79 -29.83
C GLN A 174 -34.38 -17.35 -28.37
N ASP A 175 -35.28 -17.99 -27.62
CA ASP A 175 -35.49 -17.69 -26.20
C ASP A 175 -34.25 -18.05 -25.37
N ASN A 176 -33.62 -19.19 -25.65
CA ASN A 176 -32.35 -19.56 -25.02
C ASN A 176 -31.22 -18.57 -25.33
N MET A 177 -31.19 -18.02 -26.55
CA MET A 177 -30.21 -16.99 -26.92
C MET A 177 -30.44 -15.68 -26.17
N LYS A 178 -31.69 -15.23 -26.03
CA LYS A 178 -32.04 -14.05 -25.22
C LYS A 178 -31.67 -14.23 -23.75
N SER A 179 -32.01 -15.37 -23.16
CA SER A 179 -31.64 -15.67 -21.77
C SER A 179 -30.12 -15.68 -21.59
N ARG A 180 -29.36 -16.23 -22.55
CA ARG A 180 -27.88 -16.17 -22.52
C ARG A 180 -27.35 -14.75 -22.62
N GLU A 181 -27.93 -13.91 -23.48
CA GLU A 181 -27.57 -12.50 -23.61
C GLU A 181 -27.79 -11.74 -22.29
N GLU A 182 -28.94 -11.94 -21.63
CA GLU A 182 -29.21 -11.38 -20.31
C GLU A 182 -28.20 -11.85 -19.25
N HIS A 183 -27.83 -13.14 -19.27
CA HIS A 183 -26.79 -13.67 -18.38
C HIS A 183 -25.43 -13.04 -18.63
N VAL A 184 -25.02 -12.85 -19.91
CA VAL A 184 -23.77 -12.17 -20.26
C VAL A 184 -23.78 -10.73 -19.78
N ASN A 185 -24.86 -9.98 -20.05
CA ASN A 185 -24.99 -8.59 -19.60
C ASN A 185 -24.89 -8.47 -18.08
N ARG A 186 -25.45 -9.42 -17.34
CA ARG A 186 -25.37 -9.46 -15.87
C ARG A 186 -23.96 -9.77 -15.37
N ILE A 187 -23.21 -10.62 -16.07
CA ILE A 187 -21.80 -10.89 -15.77
C ILE A 187 -20.96 -9.63 -16.03
N GLU A 188 -21.19 -8.94 -17.16
CA GLU A 188 -20.48 -7.69 -17.50
C GLU A 188 -20.77 -6.55 -16.52
N GLU A 189 -21.98 -6.48 -15.97
CA GLU A 189 -22.32 -5.55 -14.89
C GLU A 189 -21.56 -5.88 -13.60
N LEU A 190 -21.54 -7.15 -13.18
CA LEU A 190 -20.78 -7.59 -12.02
C LEU A 190 -19.27 -7.36 -12.17
N ASP A 191 -18.73 -7.55 -13.38
CA ASP A 191 -17.31 -7.29 -13.65
C ASP A 191 -16.99 -5.79 -13.64
N ARG A 192 -17.90 -4.93 -14.12
CA ARG A 192 -17.77 -3.47 -13.97
C ARG A 192 -17.77 -3.04 -12.51
N ASP A 193 -18.68 -3.57 -11.70
CA ASP A 193 -18.75 -3.28 -10.27
C ASP A 193 -17.49 -3.76 -9.52
N ARG A 194 -17.00 -4.95 -9.88
CA ARG A 194 -15.74 -5.49 -9.35
C ARG A 194 -14.55 -4.61 -9.70
N LEU A 195 -14.44 -4.16 -10.96
CA LEU A 195 -13.38 -3.25 -11.38
C LEU A 195 -13.44 -1.92 -10.63
N ALA A 196 -14.64 -1.34 -10.48
CA ALA A 196 -14.81 -0.11 -9.70
C ALA A 196 -14.39 -0.30 -8.24
N TYR A 197 -14.75 -1.42 -7.62
CA TYR A 197 -14.34 -1.76 -6.26
C TYR A 197 -12.82 -1.93 -6.12
N VAL A 198 -12.18 -2.62 -7.06
CA VAL A 198 -10.71 -2.78 -7.08
C VAL A 198 -10.01 -1.43 -7.23
N SER A 199 -10.48 -0.56 -8.13
CA SER A 199 -9.93 0.78 -8.29
C SER A 199 -10.07 1.63 -7.03
N GLU A 200 -11.19 1.53 -6.30
CA GLU A 200 -11.36 2.22 -5.01
C GLU A 200 -10.41 1.68 -3.93
N LEU A 201 -10.19 0.36 -3.88
CA LEU A 201 -9.20 -0.25 -2.97
C LEU A 201 -7.77 0.21 -3.31
N GLU A 202 -7.40 0.24 -4.58
CA GLU A 202 -6.10 0.75 -5.03
C GLU A 202 -5.90 2.21 -4.64
N ARG A 203 -6.93 3.05 -4.79
CA ARG A 203 -6.92 4.45 -4.37
C ARG A 203 -6.64 4.57 -2.87
N ARG A 204 -7.37 3.84 -2.03
CA ARG A 204 -7.16 3.83 -0.56
C ARG A 204 -5.77 3.35 -0.17
N PHE A 205 -5.27 2.30 -0.85
CA PHE A 205 -3.92 1.80 -0.60
C PHE A 205 -2.84 2.87 -0.92
N GLN A 206 -3.02 3.66 -1.98
CA GLN A 206 -2.10 4.77 -2.27
C GLN A 206 -2.18 5.89 -1.23
N GLU A 207 -3.38 6.21 -0.73
CA GLU A 207 -3.57 7.19 0.35
C GLU A 207 -2.87 6.74 1.64
N ASP A 208 -3.06 5.48 2.05
CA ASP A 208 -2.40 4.90 3.22
C ASP A 208 -0.86 4.92 3.07
N LYS A 209 -0.36 4.61 1.87
CA LYS A 209 1.07 4.67 1.55
C LYS A 209 1.62 6.10 1.64
N GLN A 210 0.87 7.10 1.19
CA GLN A 210 1.24 8.52 1.33
C GLN A 210 1.22 8.96 2.80
N LEU A 211 0.21 8.55 3.56
CA LEU A 211 0.13 8.81 4.99
C LEU A 211 1.32 8.19 5.74
N GLN A 212 1.67 6.95 5.44
CA GLN A 212 2.83 6.27 6.04
C GLN A 212 4.14 7.00 5.75
N ARG A 213 4.35 7.48 4.52
CA ARG A 213 5.52 8.31 4.16
C ARG A 213 5.55 9.62 4.94
N THR A 214 4.39 10.25 5.12
CA THR A 214 4.27 11.50 5.89
C THR A 214 4.60 11.29 7.37
N ILE A 215 4.08 10.20 7.97
CA ILE A 215 4.39 9.82 9.35
C ILE A 215 5.89 9.52 9.50
N GLN A 216 6.48 8.77 8.58
CA GLN A 216 7.91 8.45 8.61
C GLN A 216 8.78 9.71 8.49
N ALA A 217 8.41 10.65 7.62
CA ALA A 217 9.12 11.92 7.48
C ALA A 217 9.06 12.76 8.76
N LYS A 218 7.88 12.87 9.38
CA LYS A 218 7.71 13.57 10.67
C LYS A 218 8.52 12.93 11.78
N LEU A 219 8.49 11.60 11.90
CA LEU A 219 9.26 10.88 12.92
C LEU A 219 10.78 11.11 12.75
N GLN A 220 11.28 11.12 11.51
CA GLN A 220 12.69 11.45 11.24
C GLN A 220 13.04 12.90 11.58
N GLU A 221 12.14 13.84 11.34
CA GLU A 221 12.31 15.24 11.72
C GLU A 221 12.36 15.41 13.24
N ASP A 222 11.44 14.77 13.96
CA ASP A 222 11.37 14.82 15.42
C ASP A 222 12.60 14.18 16.07
N LEU A 223 13.07 13.03 15.55
CA LEU A 223 14.33 12.40 15.98
C LEU A 223 15.54 13.32 15.74
N ARG A 224 15.57 14.07 14.63
CA ARG A 224 16.64 15.05 14.38
C ARG A 224 16.58 16.22 15.37
N LYS A 225 15.39 16.73 15.66
CA LYS A 225 15.19 17.81 16.66
C LYS A 225 15.61 17.36 18.04
N GLU A 226 15.24 16.14 18.43
CA GLU A 226 15.61 15.55 19.73
C GLU A 226 17.13 15.34 19.83
N ALA A 227 17.77 14.81 18.79
CA ALA A 227 19.22 14.65 18.75
C ALA A 227 19.96 16.00 18.86
N LEU A 228 19.46 17.05 18.22
CA LEU A 228 20.01 18.40 18.31
C LEU A 228 19.83 18.99 19.72
N ALA A 229 18.65 18.83 20.31
CA ALA A 229 18.35 19.27 21.67
C ALA A 229 19.26 18.55 22.69
N ARG A 230 19.43 17.24 22.55
CA ARG A 230 20.33 16.42 23.37
C ARG A 230 21.79 16.87 23.23
N SER A 231 22.29 17.06 22.01
CA SER A 231 23.65 17.55 21.78
C SER A 231 23.88 18.93 22.41
N THR A 232 22.88 19.81 22.35
CA THR A 232 22.94 21.13 22.98
C THR A 232 22.95 21.04 24.51
N ALA A 233 22.11 20.16 25.08
CA ALA A 233 22.09 19.90 26.51
C ALA A 233 23.42 19.30 27.00
N GLU A 234 24.00 18.36 26.26
CA GLU A 234 25.32 17.77 26.56
C GLU A 234 26.43 18.83 26.54
N LYS A 235 26.45 19.73 25.55
CA LYS A 235 27.41 20.86 25.51
C LYS A 235 27.25 21.80 26.70
N ASN A 236 26.02 22.11 27.09
CA ASN A 236 25.74 22.97 28.25
C ASN A 236 26.18 22.29 29.55
N LEU A 237 25.90 20.99 29.71
CA LEU A 237 26.35 20.21 30.87
C LEU A 237 27.88 20.20 30.97
N MET A 238 28.58 19.97 29.85
CA MET A 238 30.05 20.02 29.83
C MET A 238 30.60 21.40 30.22
N ARG A 239 29.94 22.49 29.82
CA ARG A 239 30.32 23.85 30.24
C ARG A 239 30.14 24.04 31.75
N VAL A 240 29.02 23.60 32.31
CA VAL A 240 28.75 23.68 33.76
C VAL A 240 29.76 22.85 34.54
N LEU A 241 30.08 21.64 34.08
CA LEU A 241 31.10 20.80 34.72
C LEU A 241 32.49 21.45 34.71
N ALA A 242 32.86 22.10 33.61
CA ALA A 242 34.12 22.86 33.53
C ALA A 242 34.16 24.03 34.54
N GLN A 243 33.07 24.80 34.64
CA GLN A 243 32.95 25.88 35.63
C GLN A 243 33.00 25.34 37.07
N LEU A 244 32.39 24.18 37.34
CA LEU A 244 32.44 23.55 38.65
C LEU A 244 33.86 23.08 39.00
N GLN A 245 34.62 22.61 38.03
CA GLN A 245 36.02 22.25 38.23
C GLN A 245 36.90 23.48 38.51
N GLU A 246 36.67 24.60 37.81
CA GLU A 246 37.35 25.87 38.04
C GLU A 246 37.07 26.40 39.46
N THR A 247 35.80 26.50 39.85
CA THR A 247 35.42 26.92 41.22
C THR A 247 35.95 26.00 42.30
N LYS A 248 36.06 24.69 42.05
CA LYS A 248 36.71 23.74 42.97
C LYS A 248 38.21 24.03 43.13
N GLN A 249 38.91 24.40 42.06
CA GLN A 249 40.31 24.79 42.12
C GLN A 249 40.48 26.11 42.89
N GLU A 250 39.63 27.11 42.65
CA GLU A 250 39.60 28.36 43.39
C GLU A 250 39.38 28.13 44.89
N LEU A 251 38.41 27.29 45.27
CA LEU A 251 38.15 26.93 46.66
C LEU A 251 39.37 26.29 47.32
N THR A 252 40.11 25.44 46.59
CA THR A 252 41.33 24.81 47.08
C THR A 252 42.42 25.85 47.36
N ILE A 253 42.59 26.81 46.45
CA ILE A 253 43.53 27.93 46.62
C ILE A 253 43.14 28.79 47.84
N LEU A 254 41.85 29.11 47.99
CA LEU A 254 41.35 29.88 49.12
C LEU A 254 41.58 29.15 50.44
N LYS A 255 41.34 27.83 50.49
CA LYS A 255 41.62 27.01 51.68
C LYS A 255 43.09 27.03 52.05
N MET A 256 44.00 26.90 51.08
CA MET A 256 45.44 27.03 51.35
C MET A 256 45.83 28.42 51.88
N ARG A 257 45.18 29.49 51.40
CA ARG A 257 45.37 30.85 51.92
C ARG A 257 44.84 30.99 53.34
N GLU A 258 43.68 30.44 53.64
CA GLU A 258 43.08 30.42 54.98
C GLU A 258 44.00 29.69 55.97
N ASP A 259 44.49 28.50 55.61
CA ASP A 259 45.42 27.71 56.43
C ASP A 259 46.73 28.47 56.72
N ASN A 260 47.25 29.19 55.73
CA ASN A 260 48.43 30.06 55.91
C ASN A 260 48.15 31.20 56.90
N VAL A 261 47.03 31.92 56.72
CA VAL A 261 46.62 32.99 57.65
C VAL A 261 46.44 32.45 59.06
N ARG A 262 45.77 31.30 59.22
CA ARG A 262 45.59 30.62 60.50
C ARG A 262 46.93 30.28 61.15
N SER A 263 47.88 29.73 60.40
CA SER A 263 49.22 29.42 60.90
C SER A 263 49.99 30.68 61.36
N ARG A 264 49.87 31.79 60.62
CA ARG A 264 50.50 33.07 61.02
C ARG A 264 49.85 33.66 62.27
N LEU A 265 48.52 33.58 62.39
CA LEU A 265 47.80 34.02 63.59
C LEU A 265 48.16 33.18 64.80
N GLU A 266 48.26 31.86 64.66
CA GLU A 266 48.70 30.95 65.73
C GLU A 266 50.12 31.31 66.19
N THR A 267 51.03 31.55 65.24
CA THR A 267 52.40 32.00 65.54
C THR A 267 52.40 33.32 66.31
N GLY A 268 51.64 34.32 65.83
CA GLY A 268 51.50 35.61 66.51
C GLY A 268 50.89 35.49 67.91
N HIS A 269 49.91 34.60 68.11
CA HIS A 269 49.32 34.33 69.41
C HIS A 269 50.35 33.73 70.38
N GLN A 270 51.18 32.80 69.91
CA GLN A 270 52.26 32.21 70.71
C GLN A 270 53.33 33.24 71.08
N GLU A 271 53.71 34.13 70.17
CA GLU A 271 54.63 35.24 70.45
C GLU A 271 54.06 36.20 71.48
N LEU A 272 52.79 36.59 71.35
CA LEU A 272 52.11 37.44 72.33
C LEU A 272 52.06 36.79 73.72
N LYS A 273 51.80 35.48 73.78
CA LYS A 273 51.80 34.70 75.02
C LYS A 273 53.19 34.66 75.67
N ARG A 274 54.27 34.57 74.88
CA ARG A 274 55.65 34.67 75.39
C ARG A 274 55.95 36.08 75.92
N ALA A 275 55.54 37.12 75.20
CA ALA A 275 55.71 38.51 75.63
C ALA A 275 54.96 38.81 76.93
N LEU A 276 53.74 38.28 77.10
CA LEU A 276 52.98 38.38 78.34
C LEU A 276 53.73 37.72 79.51
N LYS A 277 54.21 36.48 79.34
CA LYS A 277 55.01 35.80 80.37
C LYS A 277 56.27 36.58 80.73
N PHE A 278 56.98 37.11 79.74
CA PHE A 278 58.15 37.93 79.97
C PHE A 278 57.81 39.21 80.76
N ASN A 279 56.69 39.87 80.43
CA ASN A 279 56.22 41.02 81.20
C ASN A 279 55.83 40.65 82.64
N GLU A 280 55.22 39.47 82.86
CA GLU A 280 54.93 38.95 84.20
C GLU A 280 56.21 38.70 85.00
N GLU A 281 57.23 38.10 84.38
CA GLU A 281 58.55 37.86 84.97
C GLU A 281 59.25 39.17 85.35
N VAL A 282 59.32 40.14 84.42
CA VAL A 282 59.87 41.48 84.68
C VAL A 282 59.10 42.21 85.78
N GLY A 283 57.76 42.07 85.80
CA GLY A 283 56.92 42.63 86.84
C GLY A 283 57.24 42.05 88.23
N LEU A 284 57.45 40.73 88.33
CA LEU A 284 57.88 40.07 89.56
C LEU A 284 59.27 40.52 90.02
N GLU A 285 60.22 40.66 89.09
CA GLU A 285 61.57 41.16 89.39
C GLU A 285 61.53 42.60 89.90
N LEU A 286 60.76 43.48 89.24
CA LEU A 286 60.56 44.87 89.67
C LEU A 286 59.92 44.94 91.06
N ALA A 287 58.88 44.15 91.32
CA ALA A 287 58.24 44.09 92.63
C ALA A 287 59.23 43.63 93.72
N THR A 288 60.08 42.63 93.41
CA THR A 288 61.12 42.16 94.33
C THR A 288 62.18 43.25 94.59
N LEU A 289 62.60 43.96 93.55
CA LEU A 289 63.56 45.06 93.66
C LEU A 289 63.00 46.22 94.48
N MET A 290 61.73 46.57 94.25
CA MET A 290 61.01 47.56 95.03
C MET A 290 60.92 47.16 96.51
N GLY A 291 60.55 45.92 96.82
CA GLY A 291 60.52 45.44 98.20
C GLY A 291 61.89 45.55 98.89
N LYS A 292 62.98 45.15 98.22
CA LYS A 292 64.34 45.33 98.77
C LYS A 292 64.72 46.80 98.97
N MET A 293 64.27 47.68 98.09
CA MET A 293 64.53 49.11 98.17
C MET A 293 63.72 49.74 99.31
N GLU A 294 62.46 49.34 99.49
CA GLU A 294 61.61 49.70 100.64
C GLU A 294 62.26 49.21 101.95
N ASP A 295 62.67 47.95 102.03
CA ASP A 295 63.40 47.40 103.18
C ASP A 295 64.68 48.20 103.48
N SER A 296 65.42 48.60 102.43
CA SER A 296 66.63 49.40 102.56
C SER A 296 66.32 50.83 103.02
N HIS A 297 65.25 51.43 102.50
CA HIS A 297 64.76 52.74 102.93
C HIS A 297 64.33 52.70 104.39
N ASP A 298 63.53 51.70 104.78
CA ASP A 298 63.09 51.49 106.15
C ASP A 298 64.26 51.24 107.08
N TYR A 299 65.27 50.47 106.66
CA TYR A 299 66.52 50.29 107.40
C TYR A 299 67.24 51.63 107.61
N VAL A 300 67.40 52.44 106.56
CA VAL A 300 68.05 53.75 106.65
C VAL A 300 67.24 54.70 107.56
N ILE A 301 65.91 54.73 107.43
CA ILE A 301 65.02 55.52 108.27
C ILE A 301 65.12 55.05 109.73
N HIS A 302 65.06 53.75 110.00
CA HIS A 302 65.21 53.18 111.34
C HIS A 302 66.58 53.47 111.94
N GLU A 303 67.67 53.36 111.15
CA GLU A 303 69.02 53.63 111.61
C GLU A 303 69.25 55.13 111.87
N LEU A 304 68.64 56.01 111.06
CA LEU A 304 68.60 57.45 111.31
C LEU A 304 67.80 57.78 112.57
N LEU A 305 66.62 57.20 112.76
CA LEU A 305 65.78 57.38 113.96
C LEU A 305 66.48 56.82 115.21
N ARG A 306 67.16 55.68 115.11
CA ARG A 306 67.96 55.06 116.19
C ARG A 306 69.14 55.94 116.61
N LYS A 307 69.73 56.70 115.68
CA LYS A 307 70.85 57.62 115.96
C LYS A 307 70.42 59.02 116.41
N THR A 308 69.16 59.40 116.19
CA THR A 308 68.70 60.78 116.42
C THR A 308 67.69 60.93 117.56
N VAL A 309 67.07 59.86 118.08
CA VAL A 309 65.98 60.02 119.06
C VAL A 309 66.14 59.13 120.31
N PRO A 310 66.34 59.70 121.50
CA PRO A 310 66.21 59.01 122.78
C PRO A 310 64.76 58.57 123.01
N VAL A 311 64.62 57.32 123.45
CA VAL A 311 63.37 56.69 123.88
C VAL A 311 62.69 57.54 124.96
N HIS A 312 61.49 58.06 124.68
CA HIS A 312 60.50 58.41 125.68
C HIS A 312 59.23 57.58 125.45
N PRO A 313 58.64 56.98 126.51
CA PRO A 313 57.42 56.21 126.40
C PRO A 313 56.24 57.19 126.35
N PHE A 314 55.38 57.09 125.34
CA PHE A 314 54.09 57.78 125.38
C PHE A 314 52.95 56.85 124.95
N GLN A 315 51.93 56.87 125.80
CA GLN A 315 50.70 56.09 125.79
C GLN A 315 49.70 56.62 124.77
N SER A 316 48.74 55.75 124.41
CA SER A 316 47.36 56.06 123.96
C SER A 316 47.23 56.79 122.61
N SER A 317 46.37 56.40 121.67
CA SER A 317 44.92 56.23 121.83
C SER A 317 44.27 55.74 120.52
N SER A 318 43.13 55.08 120.71
CA SER A 318 41.99 54.81 119.81
C SER A 318 41.70 55.82 118.68
N THR A 319 41.27 55.30 117.52
CA THR A 319 40.07 55.68 116.69
C THR A 319 40.21 55.00 115.32
N SER A 320 39.40 53.99 114.96
CA SER A 320 38.09 54.04 114.27
C SER A 320 38.13 54.52 112.81
N GLU A 321 37.23 53.93 112.00
CA GLU A 321 36.94 54.16 110.56
C GLU A 321 37.68 53.17 109.62
N ASP A 322 37.11 52.05 109.19
CA ASP A 322 35.80 51.81 108.55
C ASP A 322 35.55 52.72 107.33
N VAL A 323 36.03 52.32 106.15
CA VAL A 323 35.39 52.67 104.86
C VAL A 323 35.53 51.50 103.87
N ALA A 324 34.41 50.80 103.73
CA ALA A 324 34.10 49.92 102.61
C ALA A 324 34.17 50.64 101.26
N ARG A 325 34.55 49.94 100.18
CA ARG A 325 33.91 50.11 98.86
C ARG A 325 34.20 48.94 97.90
N ASN A 326 33.16 48.13 97.79
CA ASN A 326 32.61 47.39 96.65
C ASN A 326 33.44 47.10 95.39
N PRO A 327 33.30 45.87 94.85
CA PRO A 327 33.68 45.52 93.49
C PRO A 327 32.62 46.00 92.50
N THR A 328 33.02 46.48 91.32
CA THR A 328 32.10 46.67 90.20
C THR A 328 32.53 45.77 89.05
N PRO A 329 31.65 44.88 88.55
CA PRO A 329 31.90 44.07 87.36
C PRO A 329 31.46 44.86 86.12
N LEU A 330 32.32 44.95 85.11
CA LEU A 330 31.91 45.42 83.78
C LEU A 330 31.61 44.19 82.91
N GLN A 331 30.30 43.94 82.75
CA GLN A 331 29.73 43.24 81.61
C GLN A 331 29.79 44.14 80.35
N GLY A 332 29.89 43.49 79.19
CA GLY A 332 29.75 44.08 77.86
C GLY A 332 30.99 43.73 77.02
N LEU A 333 30.93 42.91 75.97
CA LEU A 333 29.86 42.56 75.02
C LEU A 333 30.09 41.13 74.51
#